data_AF-A0A2E8V677-F1
#
_entry.id   AF-A0A2E8V677-F1
#
_cell.length_a   1.000
_cell.length_b   1.000
_cell.length_c   1.000
_cell.angle_alpha   90.00
_cell.angle_beta   90.00
_cell.angle_gamma   90.00
#
_symmetry.space_group_name_H-M   'P 1'
#
loop_
_entity.id
_entity.type
_entity.pdbx_description
1 polymer ?
#
loop_
_entity_poly.entity_id
_entity_poly.type
_entity_poly.pdbx_seq_one_letter_code
_entity_poly.pdbx_strand_id
1 'polypeptide(L)' 'MADEIVVYTHPDCTYSDALKDELNDLAVDYTEIDLALKPDMWDKVEELTGGERITPVMVTSDNVEVGFHGVG' A
#
# COMPACT_ATOMS: atom_id res chain seq x y z
N MET A 1 -11.86 2.14 -17.60
CA MET A 1 -10.47 2.53 -17.36
C MET A 1 -10.13 1.86 -16.06
N ALA A 2 -9.17 0.94 -16.04
CA ALA A 2 -8.79 0.27 -14.80
C ALA A 2 -7.86 1.24 -14.07
N ASP A 3 -8.35 1.83 -12.99
CA ASP A 3 -7.52 2.58 -12.07
C ASP A 3 -6.49 1.59 -11.51
N GLU A 4 -5.22 1.76 -11.87
CA GLU A 4 -4.15 0.88 -11.41
C GLU A 4 -3.91 1.17 -9.93
N ILE A 5 -4.45 0.33 -9.06
CA ILE A 5 -4.27 0.44 -7.61
C ILE A 5 -3.05 -0.39 -7.24
N VAL A 6 -2.06 0.23 -6.62
CA VAL A 6 -0.87 -0.43 -6.11
C VAL A 6 -0.85 -0.33 -4.60
N VAL A 7 -0.76 -1.45 -3.91
CA VAL A 7 -0.75 -1.50 -2.45
C VAL A 7 0.59 -2.03 -1.98
N TYR A 8 1.34 -1.20 -1.29
CA TYR A 8 2.58 -1.57 -0.62
C TYR A 8 2.24 -2.14 0.76
N THR A 9 2.53 -3.42 0.95
CA THR A 9 2.23 -4.16 2.17
C THR A 9 3.50 -4.64 2.84
N HIS A 10 3.42 -4.87 4.15
CA HIS A 10 4.51 -5.47 4.90
C HIS A 10 3.96 -6.56 5.83
N PRO A 11 4.56 -7.78 5.84
CA PRO A 11 4.09 -8.89 6.66
C PRO A 11 4.21 -8.66 8.17
N ASP A 12 5.01 -7.66 8.59
CA ASP A 12 5.12 -7.26 9.99
C ASP A 12 4.01 -6.28 10.43
N CYS A 13 3.10 -5.90 9.52
CA CYS A 13 2.11 -4.86 9.75
C CYS A 13 0.67 -5.39 9.67
N THR A 14 -0.02 -5.47 10.82
CA THR A 14 -1.40 -5.97 10.92
C THR A 14 -2.44 -5.18 10.10
N TYR A 15 -2.16 -3.91 9.80
CA TYR A 15 -3.03 -3.09 8.95
C TYR A 15 -2.96 -3.49 7.47
N SER A 16 -1.83 -4.04 7.03
CA SER A 16 -1.69 -4.55 5.66
C SER A 16 -2.63 -5.74 5.43
N ASP A 17 -2.73 -6.65 6.40
CA ASP A 17 -3.66 -7.78 6.32
C ASP A 17 -5.12 -7.33 6.25
N ALA A 18 -5.51 -6.36 7.09
CA ALA A 18 -6.88 -5.82 7.11
C ALA A 18 -7.26 -5.13 5.78
N LEU A 19 -6.35 -4.32 5.22
CA LEU A 19 -6.58 -3.66 3.93
C LEU A 19 -6.74 -4.67 2.79
N LYS A 20 -5.89 -5.70 2.76
CA LYS A 20 -5.95 -6.77 1.74
C LYS A 20 -7.26 -7.53 1.79
N ASP A 21 -7.71 -7.88 2.99
CA ASP A 21 -8.96 -8.61 3.18
C ASP A 21 -10.16 -7.79 2.70
N GLU A 22 -10.17 -6.49 3.00
CA GLU A 22 -11.23 -5.59 2.54
C GLU A 22 -11.22 -5.43 1.00
N LEU A 23 -10.07 -5.17 0.39
CA LEU A 23 -9.96 -5.05 -1.07
C LEU A 23 -10.38 -6.35 -1.78
N ASN A 24 -10.05 -7.50 -1.19
CA ASN A 24 -10.46 -8.80 -1.70
C ASN A 24 -11.97 -9.04 -1.54
N ASP A 25 -12.58 -8.62 -0.43
CA ASP A 25 -14.04 -8.68 -0.22
C ASP A 25 -14.79 -7.76 -1.20
N LEU A 26 -14.25 -6.57 -1.43
CA LEU A 26 -14.74 -5.60 -2.41
C LEU A 26 -14.52 -6.03 -3.87
N ALA A 27 -13.78 -7.12 -4.10
CA ALA A 27 -13.35 -7.60 -5.42
C ALA A 27 -12.70 -6.49 -6.28
N VAL A 28 -11.87 -5.67 -5.63
CA VAL A 28 -11.12 -4.60 -6.27
C VAL A 28 -9.84 -5.20 -6.86
N ASP A 29 -9.56 -4.91 -8.13
CA ASP A 29 -8.28 -5.25 -8.74
C ASP A 29 -7.17 -4.33 -8.21
N TYR A 30 -6.21 -4.89 -7.48
CA TYR A 30 -5.03 -4.17 -7.00
C TYR A 30 -3.76 -4.99 -7.18
N THR A 31 -2.64 -4.30 -7.29
CA THR A 31 -1.29 -4.86 -7.34
C THR A 31 -0.66 -4.79 -5.97
N GLU A 32 -0.52 -5.93 -5.32
CA GLU A 32 0.22 -6.03 -4.07
C GLU A 32 1.74 -6.00 -4.31
N ILE A 33 2.42 -5.14 -3.56
CA ILE A 33 3.88 -5.07 -3.50
C ILE A 33 4.32 -5.34 -2.06
N ASP A 34 4.85 -6.53 -1.86
CA ASP A 34 5.44 -6.91 -0.57
C ASP A 34 6.82 -6.26 -0.39
N LEU A 35 6.92 -5.35 0.57
CA LEU A 35 8.14 -4.61 0.90
C LEU A 35 9.17 -5.44 1.67
N ALA A 36 8.78 -6.56 2.27
CA ALA A 36 9.75 -7.49 2.88
C ALA A 36 10.50 -8.27 1.79
N LEU A 37 9.82 -8.60 0.69
CA LEU A 37 10.43 -9.25 -0.47
C LEU A 37 11.12 -8.26 -1.43
N LYS A 38 10.61 -7.03 -1.51
CA LYS A 38 11.16 -5.97 -2.38
C LYS A 38 11.58 -4.75 -1.55
N PRO A 39 12.72 -4.82 -0.85
CA PRO A 39 13.21 -3.70 -0.07
C PRO A 39 13.54 -2.47 -0.94
N ASP A 40 13.85 -2.63 -2.23
CA ASP A 40 14.07 -1.53 -3.18
C ASP A 40 12.82 -0.64 -3.38
N MET A 41 11.63 -1.11 -3.01
CA MET A 41 10.40 -0.33 -3.10
C MET A 41 10.20 0.59 -1.89
N TRP A 42 11.02 0.45 -0.83
CA TRP A 42 11.01 1.39 0.29
C TRP A 42 11.37 2.80 -0.16
N ASP A 43 12.34 2.96 -1.08
CA ASP A 43 12.65 4.27 -1.66
C ASP A 43 11.41 4.94 -2.23
N LYS A 44 10.56 4.18 -2.93
CA LYS A 44 9.31 4.70 -3.48
C LYS A 44 8.32 5.07 -2.39
N VAL A 45 8.17 4.25 -1.37
CA VAL A 45 7.31 4.55 -0.21
C VAL A 45 7.78 5.83 0.48
N GLU A 46 9.08 5.95 0.76
CA GLU A 46 9.66 7.15 1.35
C GLU A 46 9.43 8.39 0.47
N GLU A 47 9.59 8.30 -0.85
CA GLU A 47 9.28 9.41 -1.76
C GLU A 47 7.79 9.81 -1.72
N LEU A 48 6.89 8.83 -1.59
CA LEU A 48 5.44 9.03 -1.56
C LEU A 48 4.93 9.60 -0.23
N THR A 49 5.57 9.23 0.88
CA THR A 49 5.20 9.65 2.24
C THR A 49 6.00 10.86 2.75
N GLY A 50 6.99 11.33 1.98
CA GLY A 50 7.84 12.46 2.38
C GLY A 50 9.02 12.08 3.28
N GLY A 51 9.46 10.83 3.24
CA GLY A 51 10.62 10.29 3.95
C GLY A 51 10.26 9.26 5.02
N GLU A 52 9.00 8.84 5.09
CA GLU A 52 8.51 7.96 6.14
C GLU A 52 8.31 6.53 5.64
N ARG A 53 8.96 5.58 6.32
CA ARG A 53 8.81 4.15 6.05
C ARG A 53 7.58 3.62 6.76
N ILE A 54 6.40 3.94 6.23
CA ILE A 54 5.12 3.52 6.80
C ILE A 54 4.34 2.64 5.83
N THR A 55 3.55 1.73 6.38
CA THR A 55 2.77 0.73 5.64
C THR A 55 1.44 0.48 6.37
N PRO A 56 0.35 0.15 5.66
CA PRO A 56 0.24 0.00 4.20
C PRO A 56 0.21 1.35 3.46
N VAL A 57 0.70 1.40 2.22
CA VAL A 57 0.57 2.57 1.34
C VAL A 57 -0.20 2.16 0.09
N MET A 58 -1.28 2.85 -0.21
CA MET A 58 -2.05 2.66 -1.43
C MET A 58 -1.74 3.80 -2.40
N VAL A 59 -1.42 3.45 -3.63
CA VAL A 59 -1.21 4.40 -4.72
C VAL A 59 -2.26 4.11 -5.77
N THR A 60 -3.06 5.11 -6.08
CA THR A 60 -4.02 5.10 -7.18
C THR A 60 -3.52 6.05 -8.28
N SER A 61 -4.11 5.97 -9.47
CA SER A 61 -3.61 6.70 -10.66
C SER A 61 -3.50 8.22 -10.48
N ASP A 62 -4.22 8.81 -9.53
CA ASP A 62 -4.22 10.26 -9.26
C ASP A 62 -3.95 10.59 -7.77
N ASN A 63 -3.88 9.60 -6.89
CA ASN A 63 -3.79 9.83 -5.44
C ASN A 63 -2.88 8.85 -4.72
N VAL A 64 -2.29 9.31 -3.62
CA VAL A 64 -1.43 8.52 -2.74
C VAL A 64 -2.07 8.55 -1.37
N GLU A 65 -2.55 7.39 -0.92
CA GLU A 65 -3.14 7.19 0.39
C GLU A 65 -2.17 6.42 1.27
N VAL A 66 -1.83 7.04 2.39
CA VAL A 66 -0.82 6.52 3.30
C VAL A 66 -1.51 6.04 4.58
N GLY A 67 -1.33 4.76 4.91
CA GLY A 67 -1.95 4.11 6.06
C GLY A 67 -3.37 3.59 5.78
N PHE A 68 -3.86 2.72 6.67
CA PHE A 68 -5.26 2.31 6.70
C PHE A 68 -6.04 3.41 7.44
N HIS A 69 -6.98 4.10 6.78
CA HIS A 69 -7.73 5.24 7.35
C HIS A 69 -6.87 6.47 7.76
N GLY A 70 -5.70 6.70 7.13
CA GLY A 70 -4.89 7.90 7.39
C GLY A 70 -4.22 7.93 8.77
N VAL A 71 -4.12 6.79 9.44
CA VAL A 71 -3.36 6.63 10.69
C VAL A 71 -2.20 5.67 10.40
N GLY A 72 -1.02 6.26 10.17
CA GLY A 72 0.28 5.58 10.17
C GLY A 72 1.02 5.83 11.47
#